data_AF-A0A2V5YEN0-F1
#
_entry.id   AF-A0A2V5YEN0-F1
#
_cell.length_a   1.000
_cell.length_b   1.000
_cell.length_c   1.000
_cell.angle_alpha   90.00
_cell.angle_beta   90.00
_cell.angle_gamma   90.00
#
_symmetry.space_group_name_H-M   'P 1'
#
loop_
_entity.id
_entity.type
_entity.pdbx_description
1 polymer ?
#
loop_
_entity_poly.entity_id
_entity_poly.type
_entity_poly.pdbx_seq_one_letter_code
_entity_poly.pdbx_strand_id
1 'polypeptide(L)'
;MLTRLLQVCGLYLGPKDELMPAQTDNPDGFWEHLGFVALNDELLNELGGAWDLPPKTDETFEHARLDPLRMKARLLIERFSSAGLWGWKDPRNSLTLPFWQDLLPGVKTLIMVRNPLEVAHSMKERNGTSYSFGLRLWEIYNGRLIETASKQERLVTHYDLFFENVEAELRRIAHFTGLPDSEVQKAAALVTKRRRHTHFTIEHLIDARVAPEVIELYRALVAESSAERQNKRTAVTAHQTAKSHEPELLPGAVTRLNAFVPERIAQIEQLYQEFLAQAEARHKAQVEELSEHLARQNTSIAETNQLLRDKSISLAESEARAEEVQKRLRLQLKAAEKLCRFLDEADEAAARLRSSARWQIANPIAALKAKFSPRRAPALLGYGHLERILSAYRTWRSTHPEVAAIDDQIQALMSGAVSAASQRAAPVEPPVPTRPIEFPVHEQVEISIIIPVFDQFRFTQACLASLQEHQGAERFEIIVVDDCSTDATAEAIPQMPGVVYLRNETNSGFITSCNRGAEAARGKYLVFLNNDTIVRQGWLTALLDTFAQEQRAGIVGSKLLYPDGRLQEAGGIIWQDATGWNYGKFDDPEKPEYNYLREVDYCSAAALMIPRSLFASVGCFDSRYAPAYYED
;
A
#
# COMPACT_ATOMS: atom_id res chain seq x y z
N MET A 1 -3.62 -26.80 5.64
CA MET A 1 -3.95 -28.20 6.02
C MET A 1 -4.69 -28.28 7.35
N LEU A 2 -4.05 -28.00 8.50
CA LEU A 2 -4.65 -28.19 9.83
C LEU A 2 -6.01 -27.49 10.02
N THR A 3 -6.14 -26.21 9.65
CA THR A 3 -7.39 -25.45 9.76
C THR A 3 -8.57 -26.12 9.03
N ARG A 4 -8.32 -26.70 7.85
CA ARG A 4 -9.30 -27.47 7.09
C ARG A 4 -9.70 -28.76 7.81
N LEU A 5 -8.75 -29.45 8.45
CA LEU A 5 -9.04 -30.66 9.24
C LEU A 5 -9.94 -30.32 10.44
N LEU A 6 -9.65 -29.22 11.14
CA LEU A 6 -10.45 -28.78 12.28
C LEU A 6 -11.86 -28.34 11.88
N GLN A 7 -12.02 -27.68 10.72
CA GLN A 7 -13.33 -27.35 10.18
C GLN A 7 -14.18 -28.61 9.96
N VAL A 8 -13.58 -29.68 9.43
CA VAL A 8 -14.26 -30.97 9.23
C VAL A 8 -14.62 -31.63 10.56
N CYS A 9 -13.80 -31.42 11.59
CA CYS A 9 -14.12 -31.83 12.96
C CYS A 9 -15.20 -30.94 13.64
N GLY A 10 -15.71 -29.90 12.97
CA GLY A 10 -16.81 -29.07 13.46
C GLY A 10 -16.42 -27.67 13.94
N LEU A 11 -15.18 -27.22 13.71
CA LEU A 11 -14.77 -25.85 14.05
C LEU A 11 -15.39 -24.84 13.06
N TYR A 12 -16.18 -23.90 13.56
CA TYR A 12 -16.72 -22.81 12.74
C TYR A 12 -15.66 -21.73 12.48
N LEU A 13 -15.50 -21.33 11.21
CA LEU A 13 -14.50 -20.35 10.75
C LEU A 13 -15.11 -19.07 10.16
N GLY A 14 -16.44 -18.94 10.20
CA GLY A 14 -17.18 -17.85 9.55
C GLY A 14 -17.85 -18.26 8.23
N PRO A 15 -18.58 -17.33 7.59
CA PRO A 15 -19.18 -17.52 6.27
C PRO A 15 -18.12 -17.81 5.20
N LYS A 16 -18.44 -18.66 4.22
CA LYS A 16 -17.46 -19.08 3.18
C LYS A 16 -17.01 -17.93 2.28
N ASP A 17 -17.88 -16.95 2.05
CA ASP A 17 -17.64 -15.74 1.27
C ASP A 17 -16.75 -14.73 2.00
N GLU A 18 -16.57 -14.88 3.32
CA GLU A 18 -15.66 -14.06 4.13
C GLU A 18 -14.31 -14.77 4.40
N LEU A 19 -14.10 -15.94 3.82
CA LEU A 19 -12.80 -16.64 3.84
C LEU A 19 -11.97 -16.26 2.62
N MET A 20 -10.67 -16.06 2.85
CA MET A 20 -9.73 -15.70 1.79
C MET A 20 -9.73 -16.77 0.67
N PRO A 21 -9.85 -16.35 -0.62
CA PRO A 21 -9.93 -17.27 -1.75
C PRO A 21 -8.60 -18.03 -1.94
N ALA A 22 -8.67 -19.17 -2.64
CA ALA A 22 -7.48 -19.88 -3.05
C ALA A 22 -6.67 -19.08 -4.07
N GLN A 23 -5.34 -19.15 -3.97
CA GLN A 23 -4.40 -18.51 -4.90
C GLN A 23 -3.57 -19.58 -5.63
N THR A 24 -2.83 -19.18 -6.66
CA THR A 24 -2.00 -20.07 -7.49
C THR A 24 -0.92 -20.79 -6.70
N ASP A 25 -0.39 -20.18 -5.64
CA ASP A 25 0.63 -20.74 -4.73
C ASP A 25 0.04 -21.59 -3.60
N ASN A 26 -1.26 -21.43 -3.31
CA ASN A 26 -2.00 -22.22 -2.33
C ASN A 26 -3.41 -22.61 -2.84
N PRO A 27 -3.50 -23.63 -3.72
CA PRO A 27 -4.74 -24.04 -4.36
C PRO A 27 -5.78 -24.63 -3.39
N ASP A 28 -5.36 -25.03 -2.18
CA ASP A 28 -6.28 -25.56 -1.16
C ASP A 28 -6.92 -24.44 -0.31
N GLY A 29 -6.58 -23.16 -0.54
CA GLY A 29 -7.08 -22.00 0.19
C GLY A 29 -6.26 -21.65 1.45
N PHE A 30 -6.29 -20.38 1.88
CA PHE A 30 -5.61 -19.92 3.09
C PHE A 30 -6.39 -20.21 4.38
N TRP A 31 -7.73 -20.34 4.26
CA TRP A 31 -8.66 -20.55 5.37
C TRP A 31 -8.58 -19.45 6.44
N GLU A 32 -8.22 -18.25 6.02
CA GLU A 32 -8.13 -17.05 6.84
C GLU A 32 -9.41 -16.25 6.69
N HIS A 33 -9.99 -15.80 7.79
CA HIS A 33 -11.18 -14.97 7.77
C HIS A 33 -10.79 -13.51 7.55
N LEU A 34 -11.30 -12.89 6.47
CA LEU A 34 -10.87 -11.58 6.00
C LEU A 34 -11.02 -10.48 7.06
N GLY A 35 -12.06 -10.56 7.90
CA GLY A 35 -12.25 -9.61 9.01
C GLY A 35 -11.17 -9.69 10.09
N PHE A 36 -10.66 -10.89 10.41
CA PHE A 36 -9.57 -11.04 11.40
C PHE A 36 -8.23 -10.61 10.80
N VAL A 37 -8.01 -10.89 9.51
CA VAL A 37 -6.80 -10.46 8.78
C VAL A 37 -6.72 -8.94 8.75
N ALA A 38 -7.78 -8.27 8.32
CA ALA A 38 -7.83 -6.81 8.26
C ALA A 38 -7.58 -6.18 9.64
N LEU A 39 -8.17 -6.75 10.70
CA LEU A 39 -7.99 -6.22 12.06
C LEU A 39 -6.58 -6.43 12.59
N ASN A 40 -5.95 -7.59 12.31
CA ASN A 40 -4.56 -7.83 12.66
C ASN A 40 -3.61 -6.88 11.91
N ASP A 41 -3.84 -6.62 10.61
CA ASP A 41 -3.03 -5.66 9.85
C ASP A 41 -3.18 -4.23 10.40
N GLU A 42 -4.42 -3.78 10.68
CA GLU A 42 -4.67 -2.48 11.33
C GLU A 42 -3.98 -2.39 12.69
N LEU A 43 -4.05 -3.45 13.50
CA LEU A 43 -3.45 -3.50 14.83
C LEU A 43 -1.91 -3.42 14.78
N LEU A 44 -1.27 -4.14 13.86
CA LEU A 44 0.18 -4.05 13.68
C LEU A 44 0.61 -2.65 13.23
N ASN A 45 -0.13 -2.05 12.29
CA ASN A 45 0.14 -0.69 11.82
C ASN A 45 0.03 0.35 12.95
N GLU A 46 -0.98 0.25 13.81
CA GLU A 46 -1.13 1.12 14.98
C GLU A 46 0.00 0.96 16.01
N LEU A 47 0.64 -0.20 16.05
CA LEU A 47 1.84 -0.48 16.85
C LEU A 47 3.15 -0.13 16.12
N GLY A 48 3.07 0.53 14.97
CA GLY A 48 4.24 0.93 14.17
C GLY A 48 4.99 -0.24 13.53
N GLY A 49 4.31 -1.35 13.27
CA GLY A 49 4.88 -2.53 12.63
C GLY A 49 3.99 -3.14 11.56
N ALA A 50 4.46 -4.23 10.99
CA ALA A 50 3.80 -5.05 9.98
C ALA A 50 4.16 -6.52 10.17
N TRP A 51 3.71 -7.41 9.27
CA TRP A 51 4.01 -8.84 9.37
C TRP A 51 5.49 -9.16 9.08
N ASP A 52 6.13 -8.37 8.24
CA ASP A 52 7.54 -8.43 7.83
C ASP A 52 8.45 -7.55 8.69
N LEU A 53 7.86 -6.57 9.39
CA LEU A 53 8.51 -5.76 10.40
C LEU A 53 7.74 -5.84 11.73
N PRO A 54 7.90 -6.92 12.51
CA PRO A 54 7.18 -7.07 13.78
C PRO A 54 7.39 -5.83 14.69
N PRO A 55 6.34 -5.35 15.38
CA PRO A 55 6.45 -4.23 16.33
C PRO A 55 7.56 -4.46 17.35
N LYS A 56 8.04 -3.45 18.08
CA LYS A 56 9.03 -3.68 19.14
C LYS A 56 8.43 -4.44 20.34
N THR A 57 9.27 -5.00 21.21
CA THR A 57 8.82 -5.82 22.36
C THR A 57 8.29 -5.01 23.54
N ASP A 58 8.55 -3.70 23.57
CA ASP A 58 8.10 -2.75 24.58
C ASP A 58 6.73 -2.12 24.25
N GLU A 59 6.22 -2.32 23.03
CA GLU A 59 4.89 -1.87 22.62
C GLU A 59 3.80 -2.64 23.38
N THR A 60 2.87 -1.90 24.00
CA THR A 60 1.82 -2.50 24.83
C THR A 60 0.46 -2.49 24.14
N PHE A 61 -0.31 -3.55 24.38
CA PHE A 61 -1.68 -3.69 23.92
C PHE A 61 -2.70 -3.05 24.87
N GLU A 62 -2.27 -2.23 25.83
CA GLU A 62 -3.14 -1.62 26.85
C GLU A 62 -3.52 -0.17 26.50
N HIS A 63 -2.82 0.46 25.54
CA HIS A 63 -3.10 1.85 25.18
C HIS A 63 -4.52 2.08 24.67
N ALA A 64 -5.10 3.22 25.04
CA ALA A 64 -6.42 3.67 24.61
C ALA A 64 -6.51 3.92 23.09
N ARG A 65 -5.37 4.13 22.38
CA ARG A 65 -5.34 4.24 20.92
C ARG A 65 -5.96 3.03 20.21
N LEU A 66 -5.91 1.86 20.87
CA LEU A 66 -6.44 0.60 20.34
C LEU A 66 -7.95 0.42 20.62
N ASP A 67 -8.62 1.33 21.34
CA ASP A 67 -10.05 1.19 21.67
C ASP A 67 -10.97 1.08 20.45
N PRO A 68 -10.77 1.83 19.35
CA PRO A 68 -11.56 1.63 18.14
C PRO A 68 -11.39 0.21 17.57
N LEU A 69 -10.17 -0.33 17.64
CA LEU A 69 -9.90 -1.70 17.19
C LEU A 69 -10.51 -2.73 18.14
N ARG A 70 -10.51 -2.50 19.46
CA ARG A 70 -11.22 -3.34 20.44
C ARG A 70 -12.72 -3.37 20.14
N MET A 71 -13.32 -2.24 19.78
CA MET A 71 -14.73 -2.18 19.39
C MET A 71 -15.01 -2.97 18.11
N LYS A 72 -14.21 -2.76 17.05
CA LYS A 72 -14.30 -3.55 15.80
C LYS A 72 -14.17 -5.04 16.08
N ALA A 73 -13.21 -5.43 16.92
CA ALA A 73 -12.97 -6.81 17.29
C ALA A 73 -14.16 -7.42 18.05
N ARG A 74 -14.77 -6.69 18.99
CA ARG A 74 -15.99 -7.14 19.69
C ARG A 74 -17.15 -7.37 18.74
N LEU A 75 -17.39 -6.46 17.80
CA LEU A 75 -18.43 -6.62 16.78
C LEU A 75 -18.16 -7.85 15.89
N LEU A 76 -16.89 -8.07 15.53
CA LEU A 76 -16.51 -9.25 14.77
C LEU A 76 -16.74 -10.54 15.57
N ILE A 77 -16.33 -10.58 16.84
CA ILE A 77 -16.55 -11.71 17.75
C ILE A 77 -18.05 -12.00 17.92
N GLU A 78 -18.89 -10.98 18.04
CA GLU A 78 -20.33 -11.12 18.22
C GLU A 78 -20.97 -11.89 17.05
N ARG A 79 -20.49 -11.70 15.83
CA ARG A 79 -20.96 -12.45 14.65
C ARG A 79 -20.70 -13.96 14.74
N PHE A 80 -19.71 -14.35 15.53
CA PHE A 80 -19.35 -15.76 15.78
C PHE A 80 -20.02 -16.34 17.02
N SER A 81 -20.59 -15.50 17.90
CA SER A 81 -21.17 -15.92 19.19
C SER A 81 -22.29 -16.95 19.08
N SER A 82 -22.98 -17.00 17.93
CA SER A 82 -24.03 -17.99 17.65
C SER A 82 -23.49 -19.40 17.39
N ALA A 83 -22.20 -19.54 17.09
CA ALA A 83 -21.56 -20.84 16.89
C ALA A 83 -21.09 -21.42 18.23
N GLY A 84 -21.42 -22.69 18.50
CA GLY A 84 -21.03 -23.35 19.75
C GLY A 84 -19.51 -23.47 19.94
N LEU A 85 -18.76 -23.74 18.87
CA LEU A 85 -17.30 -23.77 18.88
C LEU A 85 -16.76 -23.16 17.59
N TRP A 86 -15.96 -22.12 17.72
CA TRP A 86 -15.42 -21.36 16.60
C TRP A 86 -13.96 -20.98 16.81
N GLY A 87 -13.30 -20.60 15.72
CA GLY A 87 -11.93 -20.11 15.76
C GLY A 87 -11.53 -19.45 14.44
N TRP A 88 -10.31 -18.92 14.39
CA TRP A 88 -9.74 -18.33 13.18
C TRP A 88 -8.26 -18.69 13.06
N LYS A 89 -7.72 -18.50 11.86
CA LYS A 89 -6.30 -18.66 11.57
C LYS A 89 -5.79 -17.39 10.92
N ASP A 90 -4.66 -16.89 11.44
CA ASP A 90 -3.84 -15.85 10.84
C ASP A 90 -2.41 -15.99 11.41
N PRO A 91 -1.36 -16.01 10.58
CA PRO A 91 0.02 -16.02 11.08
C PRO A 91 0.35 -14.87 12.05
N ARG A 92 -0.24 -13.69 11.85
CA ARG A 92 -0.02 -12.49 12.67
C ARG A 92 -0.54 -12.62 14.09
N ASN A 93 -1.40 -13.60 14.37
CA ASN A 93 -1.84 -13.91 15.72
C ASN A 93 -0.64 -14.16 16.66
N SER A 94 0.50 -14.64 16.14
CA SER A 94 1.74 -14.75 16.92
C SER A 94 2.23 -13.44 17.53
N LEU A 95 1.95 -12.33 16.85
CA LEU A 95 2.34 -10.98 17.26
C LEU A 95 1.22 -10.28 18.03
N THR A 96 -0.04 -10.57 17.69
CA THR A 96 -1.23 -9.87 18.23
C THR A 96 -1.97 -10.66 19.32
N LEU A 97 -1.47 -11.82 19.74
CA LEU A 97 -2.12 -12.67 20.74
C LEU A 97 -2.51 -11.94 22.04
N PRO A 98 -1.68 -11.04 22.62
CA PRO A 98 -2.06 -10.37 23.86
C PRO A 98 -3.35 -9.55 23.73
N PHE A 99 -3.55 -8.88 22.59
CA PHE A 99 -4.80 -8.15 22.29
C PHE A 99 -6.01 -9.07 22.26
N TRP A 100 -5.86 -10.26 21.65
CA TRP A 100 -6.96 -11.22 21.55
C TRP A 100 -7.27 -11.91 22.88
N GLN A 101 -6.25 -12.17 23.72
CA GLN A 101 -6.44 -12.72 25.06
C GLN A 101 -7.19 -11.75 25.99
N ASP A 102 -6.96 -10.44 25.86
CA ASP A 102 -7.71 -9.41 26.58
C ASP A 102 -9.20 -9.45 26.23
N LEU A 103 -9.52 -9.60 24.94
CA LEU A 103 -10.91 -9.63 24.46
C LEU A 103 -11.60 -11.00 24.64
N LEU A 104 -10.82 -12.08 24.65
CA LEU A 104 -11.27 -13.46 24.78
C LEU A 104 -10.46 -14.19 25.86
N PRO A 105 -10.70 -13.91 27.15
CA PRO A 105 -10.06 -14.62 28.23
C PRO A 105 -10.31 -16.13 28.12
N GLY A 106 -9.27 -16.95 28.21
CA GLY A 106 -9.38 -18.41 28.05
C GLY A 106 -9.29 -18.92 26.61
N VAL A 107 -8.94 -18.06 25.64
CA VAL A 107 -8.73 -18.49 24.25
C VAL A 107 -7.63 -19.55 24.15
N LYS A 108 -7.98 -20.70 23.58
CA LYS A 108 -7.05 -21.81 23.39
C LYS A 108 -6.18 -21.58 22.15
N THR A 109 -4.86 -21.63 22.32
CA THR A 109 -3.88 -21.36 21.27
C THR A 109 -3.24 -22.66 20.75
N LEU A 110 -3.51 -23.02 19.50
CA LEU A 110 -2.88 -24.16 18.85
C LEU A 110 -1.68 -23.70 18.03
N ILE A 111 -0.47 -24.12 18.42
CA ILE A 111 0.78 -23.73 17.79
C ILE A 111 1.24 -24.84 16.84
N MET A 112 1.28 -24.54 15.55
CA MET A 112 1.77 -25.44 14.51
C MET A 112 3.20 -25.10 14.12
N VAL A 113 4.15 -25.89 14.60
CA VAL A 113 5.58 -25.66 14.39
C VAL A 113 6.04 -26.32 13.09
N ARG A 114 6.76 -25.57 12.28
CA ARG A 114 7.42 -26.05 11.06
C ARG A 114 8.91 -25.79 11.17
N ASN A 115 9.72 -26.63 10.54
CA ASN A 115 11.16 -26.48 10.51
C ASN A 115 11.54 -25.06 10.00
N PRO A 116 12.45 -24.33 10.69
CA PRO A 116 12.84 -22.97 10.32
C PRO A 116 13.30 -22.83 8.86
N LEU A 117 14.08 -23.79 8.35
CA LEU A 117 14.56 -23.76 6.96
C LEU A 117 13.44 -24.03 5.95
N GLU A 118 12.46 -24.87 6.30
CA GLU A 118 11.29 -25.05 5.42
C GLU A 118 10.45 -23.78 5.33
N VAL A 119 10.34 -23.03 6.43
CA VAL A 119 9.65 -21.73 6.44
C VAL A 119 10.43 -20.72 5.62
N ALA A 120 11.73 -20.57 5.88
CA ALA A 120 12.59 -19.66 5.13
C ALA A 120 12.64 -19.99 3.62
N HIS A 121 12.72 -21.27 3.26
CA HIS A 121 12.64 -21.73 1.88
C HIS A 121 11.28 -21.38 1.24
N SER A 122 10.17 -21.65 1.95
CA SER A 122 8.83 -21.33 1.46
C SER A 122 8.63 -19.83 1.26
N MET A 123 9.21 -19.00 2.12
CA MET A 123 9.14 -17.53 1.99
C MET A 123 10.02 -17.02 0.85
N LYS A 124 11.17 -17.64 0.61
CA LYS A 124 12.02 -17.33 -0.55
C LYS A 124 11.31 -17.64 -1.86
N GLU A 125 10.70 -18.82 -1.99
CA GLU A 125 9.99 -19.21 -3.21
C GLU A 125 8.76 -18.34 -3.48
N ARG A 126 8.03 -17.93 -2.43
CA ARG A 126 6.80 -17.14 -2.57
C ARG A 126 7.05 -15.64 -2.73
N ASN A 127 7.96 -15.08 -1.94
CA ASN A 127 8.12 -13.62 -1.78
C ASN A 127 9.52 -13.12 -2.19
N GLY A 128 10.41 -13.99 -2.70
CA GLY A 128 11.79 -13.61 -3.03
C GLY A 128 12.69 -13.30 -1.82
N THR A 129 12.20 -13.49 -0.59
CA THR A 129 12.93 -13.13 0.65
C THR A 129 14.21 -13.95 0.86
N SER A 130 15.17 -13.40 1.61
CA SER A 130 16.39 -14.12 1.97
C SER A 130 16.14 -15.18 3.06
N TYR A 131 16.98 -16.23 3.09
CA TYR A 131 16.89 -17.25 4.13
C TYR A 131 17.11 -16.68 5.54
N SER A 132 18.03 -15.73 5.70
CA SER A 132 18.32 -15.08 6.98
C SER A 132 17.10 -14.30 7.49
N PHE A 133 16.41 -13.59 6.60
CA PHE A 133 15.17 -12.88 6.93
C PHE A 133 14.06 -13.86 7.36
N GLY A 134 13.85 -14.94 6.60
CA GLY A 134 12.86 -15.96 6.94
C GLY A 134 13.15 -16.66 8.28
N LEU A 135 14.42 -16.95 8.58
CA LEU A 135 14.84 -17.50 9.87
C LEU A 135 14.61 -16.52 11.02
N ARG A 136 14.90 -15.23 10.81
CA ARG A 136 14.69 -14.20 11.84
C ARG A 136 13.21 -13.97 12.13
N LEU A 137 12.35 -13.92 11.11
CA LEU A 137 10.91 -13.84 11.32
C LEU A 137 10.38 -15.09 12.02
N TRP A 138 10.86 -16.27 11.64
CA TRP A 138 10.50 -17.51 12.31
C TRP A 138 10.83 -17.45 13.82
N GLU A 139 12.01 -16.96 14.17
CA GLU A 139 12.45 -16.77 15.55
C GLU A 139 11.53 -15.81 16.32
N ILE A 140 11.28 -14.62 15.78
CA ILE A 140 10.46 -13.59 16.43
C ILE A 140 9.02 -14.08 16.67
N TYR A 141 8.40 -14.67 15.64
CA TYR A 141 7.01 -15.14 15.71
C TYR A 141 6.84 -16.26 16.73
N ASN A 142 7.76 -17.24 16.74
CA ASN A 142 7.68 -18.35 17.67
C ASN A 142 8.11 -17.96 19.09
N GLY A 143 9.07 -17.05 19.24
CA GLY A 143 9.48 -16.50 20.52
C GLY A 143 8.31 -15.80 21.22
N ARG A 144 7.63 -14.87 20.53
CA ARG A 144 6.47 -14.15 21.07
C ARG A 144 5.31 -15.05 21.46
N LEU A 145 5.03 -16.07 20.64
CA LEU A 145 4.01 -17.07 20.96
C LEU A 145 4.33 -17.78 22.28
N ILE A 146 5.58 -18.17 22.50
CA ILE A 146 5.97 -18.90 23.71
C ILE A 146 5.93 -18.01 24.95
N GLU A 147 6.33 -16.74 24.82
CA GLU A 147 6.30 -15.75 25.89
C GLU A 147 4.87 -15.40 26.32
N THR A 148 3.97 -15.29 25.34
CA THR A 148 2.59 -14.82 25.57
C THR A 148 1.64 -15.96 25.93
N ALA A 149 1.70 -17.08 25.21
CA ALA A 149 0.72 -18.15 25.38
C ALA A 149 1.05 -18.97 26.63
N SER A 150 0.13 -18.95 27.60
CA SER A 150 0.23 -19.76 28.82
C SER A 150 0.33 -21.26 28.48
N LYS A 151 1.16 -22.00 29.23
CA LYS A 151 1.32 -23.46 29.04
C LYS A 151 0.02 -24.25 29.22
N GLN A 152 -0.96 -23.72 29.94
CA GLN A 152 -2.25 -24.37 30.16
C GLN A 152 -3.25 -24.11 29.03
N GLU A 153 -3.06 -23.01 28.30
CA GLU A 153 -3.97 -22.54 27.25
C GLU A 153 -3.39 -22.73 25.85
N ARG A 154 -2.23 -23.40 25.75
CA ARG A 154 -1.59 -23.71 24.47
C ARG A 154 -1.36 -25.20 24.27
N LEU A 155 -1.38 -25.60 23.01
CA LEU A 155 -0.94 -26.93 22.58
C LEU A 155 0.04 -26.77 21.42
N VAL A 156 1.22 -27.37 21.53
CA VAL A 156 2.24 -27.37 20.47
C VAL A 156 2.15 -28.67 19.69
N THR A 157 2.07 -28.57 18.36
CA THR A 157 2.14 -29.70 17.41
C THR A 157 3.11 -29.34 16.28
N HIS A 158 3.58 -30.32 15.51
CA HIS A 158 4.48 -30.07 14.39
C HIS A 158 4.11 -30.87 13.15
N TYR A 159 4.55 -30.38 11.98
CA TYR A 159 4.17 -30.91 10.68
C TYR A 159 4.39 -32.42 10.53
N ASP A 160 5.48 -32.97 11.06
CA ASP A 160 5.82 -34.39 10.92
C ASP A 160 4.81 -35.35 11.60
N LEU A 161 4.13 -34.95 12.68
CA LEU A 161 3.19 -35.82 13.40
C LEU A 161 1.98 -36.19 12.53
N PHE A 162 1.60 -35.31 11.61
CA PHE A 162 0.52 -35.53 10.65
C PHE A 162 0.93 -36.46 9.49
N PHE A 163 2.18 -36.92 9.44
CA PHE A 163 2.60 -37.98 8.50
C PHE A 163 2.91 -39.29 9.22
N GLU A 164 3.15 -39.26 10.53
CA GLU A 164 3.32 -40.45 11.36
C GLU A 164 1.98 -41.08 11.76
N ASN A 165 1.11 -40.31 12.43
CA ASN A 165 -0.17 -40.79 12.93
C ASN A 165 -1.18 -39.64 13.07
N VAL A 166 -1.84 -39.31 11.96
CA VAL A 166 -2.84 -38.23 11.85
C VAL A 166 -3.97 -38.39 12.86
N GLU A 167 -4.51 -39.61 13.02
CA GLU A 167 -5.68 -39.83 13.86
C GLU A 167 -5.36 -39.57 15.34
N ALA A 168 -4.24 -40.09 15.82
CA ALA A 168 -3.81 -39.86 17.20
C ALA A 168 -3.56 -38.37 17.48
N GLU A 169 -2.95 -37.66 16.54
CA GLU A 169 -2.69 -36.23 16.69
C GLU A 169 -3.96 -35.38 16.62
N LEU A 170 -4.87 -35.68 15.70
CA LEU A 170 -6.17 -35.00 15.62
C LEU A 170 -7.03 -35.26 16.87
N ARG A 171 -7.00 -36.47 17.46
CA ARG A 171 -7.68 -36.74 18.75
C ARG A 171 -7.07 -35.92 19.89
N ARG A 172 -5.75 -35.74 19.92
CA ARG A 172 -5.08 -34.90 20.93
C ARG A 172 -5.55 -33.45 20.81
N ILE A 173 -5.60 -32.94 19.58
CA ILE A 173 -6.08 -31.58 19.30
C ILE A 173 -7.57 -31.44 19.62
N ALA A 174 -8.40 -32.41 19.22
CA ALA A 174 -9.83 -32.39 19.49
C ALA A 174 -10.14 -32.39 20.98
N HIS A 175 -9.43 -33.22 21.76
CA HIS A 175 -9.53 -33.23 23.22
C HIS A 175 -9.15 -31.88 23.83
N PHE A 176 -8.04 -31.28 23.37
CA PHE A 176 -7.61 -29.97 23.83
C PHE A 176 -8.61 -28.87 23.48
N THR A 177 -9.14 -28.82 22.26
CA THR A 177 -10.07 -27.76 21.81
C THR A 177 -11.52 -28.01 22.24
N GLY A 178 -11.89 -29.23 22.63
CA GLY A 178 -13.27 -29.64 22.91
C GLY A 178 -14.08 -29.97 21.65
N LEU A 179 -13.43 -30.31 20.53
CA LEU A 179 -14.09 -30.76 19.31
C LEU A 179 -14.59 -32.22 19.48
N PRO A 180 -15.69 -32.62 18.80
CA PRO A 180 -16.17 -33.98 18.85
C PRO A 180 -15.22 -34.95 18.13
N ASP A 181 -14.99 -36.11 18.75
CA ASP A 181 -14.15 -37.18 18.19
C ASP A 181 -14.79 -37.92 17.00
N SER A 182 -16.09 -37.71 16.75
CA SER A 182 -16.86 -38.46 15.75
C SER A 182 -16.38 -38.26 14.31
N GLU A 183 -15.90 -37.05 13.99
CA GLU A 183 -15.47 -36.70 12.63
C GLU A 183 -13.95 -36.85 12.42
N VAL A 184 -13.19 -37.26 13.44
CA VAL A 184 -11.72 -37.34 13.36
C VAL A 184 -11.24 -38.31 12.29
N GLN A 185 -11.89 -39.46 12.15
CA GLN A 185 -11.54 -40.45 11.12
C GLN A 185 -11.75 -39.91 9.70
N LYS A 186 -12.86 -39.19 9.50
CA LYS A 186 -13.19 -38.54 8.23
C LYS A 186 -12.21 -37.40 7.91
N ALA A 187 -11.83 -36.60 8.91
CA ALA A 187 -10.81 -35.58 8.75
C ALA A 187 -9.44 -36.21 8.41
N ALA A 188 -9.04 -37.27 9.12
CA ALA A 188 -7.78 -37.96 8.88
C ALA A 188 -7.67 -38.51 7.44
N ALA A 189 -8.78 -38.99 6.86
CA ALA A 189 -8.83 -39.46 5.48
C ALA A 189 -8.56 -38.37 4.42
N LEU A 190 -8.69 -37.08 4.77
CA LEU A 190 -8.41 -35.96 3.85
C LEU A 190 -6.92 -35.67 3.70
N VAL A 191 -6.08 -36.17 4.61
CA VAL A 191 -4.62 -36.07 4.48
C VAL A 191 -4.20 -37.05 3.39
N THR A 192 -4.21 -36.57 2.15
CA THR A 192 -3.64 -37.30 1.02
C THR A 192 -2.13 -37.43 1.25
N LYS A 193 -1.54 -38.57 0.84
CA LYS A 193 -0.08 -38.76 0.74
C LYS A 193 0.52 -37.80 -0.31
N ARG A 194 0.37 -36.48 -0.15
CA ARG A 194 1.05 -35.49 -0.96
C ARG A 194 2.54 -35.59 -0.64
N ARG A 195 3.35 -35.65 -1.69
CA ARG A 195 4.81 -35.65 -1.59
C ARG A 195 5.22 -34.38 -0.85
N ARG A 196 5.93 -34.55 0.26
CA ARG A 196 6.62 -33.47 0.95
C ARG A 196 7.58 -32.83 -0.06
N HIS A 197 7.26 -31.63 -0.55
CA HIS A 197 8.04 -30.99 -1.60
C HIS A 197 9.45 -30.63 -1.13
N THR A 198 9.61 -30.31 0.16
CA THR A 198 10.91 -30.01 0.79
C THR A 198 10.91 -30.50 2.24
N HIS A 199 11.97 -31.21 2.66
CA HIS A 199 12.18 -31.67 4.03
C HIS A 199 13.57 -31.29 4.51
N PHE A 200 13.64 -30.55 5.62
CA PHE A 200 14.91 -30.30 6.32
C PHE A 200 14.91 -30.96 7.71
N THR A 201 16.05 -31.54 8.10
CA THR A 201 16.26 -32.11 9.44
C THR A 201 16.97 -31.09 10.33
N ILE A 202 17.17 -31.44 11.60
CA ILE A 202 18.00 -30.63 12.51
C ILE A 202 19.45 -30.63 12.05
N GLU A 203 19.98 -31.72 11.46
CA GLU A 203 21.34 -31.71 10.90
C GLU A 203 21.46 -30.67 9.77
N HIS A 204 20.46 -30.55 8.90
CA HIS A 204 20.46 -29.54 7.86
C HIS A 204 20.47 -28.10 8.41
N LEU A 205 19.90 -27.84 9.60
CA LEU A 205 20.01 -26.53 10.27
C LEU A 205 21.45 -26.25 10.71
N ILE A 206 22.12 -27.27 11.25
CA ILE A 206 23.51 -27.17 11.70
C ILE A 206 24.44 -26.96 10.49
N ASP A 207 24.26 -27.75 9.42
CA ASP A 207 25.05 -27.67 8.20
C ASP A 207 24.88 -26.32 7.48
N ALA A 208 23.66 -25.76 7.52
CA ALA A 208 23.37 -24.42 7.00
C ALA A 208 23.88 -23.27 7.89
N ARG A 209 24.55 -23.58 9.01
CA ARG A 209 25.07 -22.61 10.00
C ARG A 209 23.99 -21.65 10.50
N VAL A 210 22.79 -22.16 10.75
CA VAL A 210 21.71 -21.39 11.39
C VAL A 210 22.13 -21.00 12.81
N ALA A 211 21.73 -19.81 13.25
CA ALA A 211 22.06 -19.30 14.58
C ALA A 211 21.64 -20.28 15.70
N PRO A 212 22.48 -20.51 16.72
CA PRO A 212 22.19 -21.47 17.80
C PRO A 212 20.85 -21.21 18.48
N GLU A 213 20.46 -19.95 18.65
CA GLU A 213 19.23 -19.52 19.31
C GLU A 213 17.99 -20.06 18.58
N VAL A 214 18.00 -20.02 17.24
CA VAL A 214 16.92 -20.55 16.40
C VAL A 214 16.83 -22.07 16.49
N ILE A 215 17.97 -22.75 16.54
CA ILE A 215 18.04 -24.21 16.67
C ILE A 215 17.49 -24.65 18.04
N GLU A 216 17.91 -23.98 19.11
CA GLU A 216 17.47 -24.30 20.47
C GLU A 216 15.98 -24.00 20.68
N LEU A 217 15.47 -22.89 20.14
CA LEU A 217 14.03 -22.59 20.14
C LEU A 217 13.22 -23.67 19.39
N TYR A 218 13.68 -24.09 18.22
CA TYR A 218 13.03 -25.16 17.46
C TYR A 218 13.04 -26.49 18.21
N ARG A 219 14.17 -26.86 18.81
CA ARG A 219 14.28 -28.07 19.65
C ARG A 219 13.33 -28.04 20.83
N ALA A 220 13.26 -26.92 21.54
CA ALA A 220 12.36 -26.75 22.69
C ALA A 220 10.89 -26.94 22.29
N LEU A 221 10.47 -26.33 21.17
CA LEU A 221 9.12 -26.47 20.64
C LEU A 221 8.77 -27.91 20.22
N VAL A 222 9.70 -28.59 19.52
CA VAL A 222 9.52 -29.99 19.14
C VAL A 222 9.46 -30.89 20.38
N ALA A 223 10.29 -30.64 21.40
CA ALA A 223 10.27 -31.37 22.66
C ALA A 223 8.94 -31.18 23.42
N GLU A 224 8.38 -29.96 23.47
CA GLU A 224 7.09 -29.69 24.08
C GLU A 224 5.95 -30.47 23.40
N SER A 225 5.96 -30.56 22.07
CA SER A 225 4.98 -31.36 21.33
C SER A 225 5.04 -32.87 21.65
N SER A 226 6.22 -33.35 22.09
CA SER A 226 6.49 -34.76 22.41
C SER A 226 6.34 -35.09 23.91
N ALA A 227 6.46 -34.10 24.80
CA ALA A 227 6.47 -34.28 26.25
C ALA A 227 5.14 -34.85 26.80
N GLU A 228 4.00 -34.52 26.19
CA GLU A 228 2.71 -35.13 26.54
C GLU A 228 2.62 -36.62 26.19
N ARG A 229 3.36 -37.09 25.18
CA ARG A 229 3.50 -38.52 24.86
C ARG A 229 4.41 -39.23 25.86
N GLN A 230 5.41 -38.54 26.39
CA GLN A 230 6.30 -39.09 27.43
C GLN A 230 5.62 -39.19 28.79
N ASN A 231 4.81 -38.23 29.23
CA ASN A 231 4.12 -38.30 30.53
C ASN A 231 3.15 -39.50 30.67
N LYS A 232 2.64 -40.07 29.56
CA LYS A 232 1.92 -41.36 29.59
C LYS A 232 2.84 -42.60 29.56
N ARG A 233 4.09 -42.46 29.12
CA ARG A 233 5.13 -43.52 29.13
C ARG A 233 5.93 -43.55 30.44
N THR A 234 6.23 -42.42 31.07
CA THR A 234 6.99 -42.36 32.34
C THR A 234 6.19 -42.75 33.58
N ALA A 235 4.86 -42.83 33.51
CA ALA A 235 4.06 -43.46 34.56
C ALA A 235 4.25 -45.00 34.64
N VAL A 236 4.95 -45.60 33.66
CA VAL A 236 5.17 -47.05 33.58
C VAL A 236 6.64 -47.43 33.82
N THR A 237 7.57 -46.48 34.03
CA THR A 237 8.99 -46.84 34.17
C THR A 237 9.77 -45.81 34.99
N ALA A 238 9.61 -45.88 36.31
CA ALA A 238 10.53 -45.24 37.26
C ALA A 238 11.04 -46.28 38.25
N HIS A 239 12.04 -47.05 37.80
CA HIS A 239 12.95 -47.77 38.68
C HIS A 239 14.36 -47.61 38.12
N GLN A 240 15.29 -47.25 39.02
CA GLN A 240 16.75 -47.40 38.96
C GLN A 240 17.61 -46.24 38.42
N THR A 241 18.39 -45.67 39.37
CA THR A 241 19.85 -45.34 39.35
C THR A 241 20.38 -44.26 38.38
N ALA A 242 21.40 -43.42 38.64
CA ALA A 242 22.60 -43.39 39.52
C ALA A 242 23.09 -41.91 39.64
N LYS A 243 23.58 -41.36 40.77
CA LYS A 243 24.93 -41.34 41.38
C LYS A 243 26.14 -40.78 40.56
N SER A 244 26.57 -39.55 40.93
CA SER A 244 27.93 -39.02 41.27
C SER A 244 29.10 -39.03 40.27
N HIS A 245 29.88 -37.91 40.20
CA HIS A 245 31.32 -37.79 40.57
C HIS A 245 31.89 -36.35 40.33
N GLU A 246 32.58 -35.78 41.33
CA GLU A 246 33.49 -34.61 41.25
C GLU A 246 34.85 -35.00 41.88
N PRO A 247 36.01 -34.50 41.41
CA PRO A 247 37.31 -34.81 42.02
C PRO A 247 37.93 -33.66 42.83
N GLU A 248 38.55 -34.05 43.95
CA GLU A 248 39.29 -33.24 44.94
C GLU A 248 40.63 -32.68 44.42
N LEU A 249 41.04 -31.52 44.95
CA LEU A 249 42.41 -30.98 44.88
C LEU A 249 42.95 -30.68 46.30
N LEU A 250 44.25 -30.96 46.49
CA LEU A 250 44.96 -31.09 47.77
C LEU A 250 45.16 -29.78 48.58
N PRO A 251 45.28 -29.86 49.92
CA PRO A 251 45.35 -28.69 50.81
C PRO A 251 46.79 -28.24 51.10
N GLY A 252 47.11 -26.97 50.85
CA GLY A 252 48.40 -26.40 51.29
C GLY A 252 48.76 -24.99 50.78
N ALA A 253 48.04 -24.41 49.83
CA ALA A 253 48.43 -23.15 49.19
C ALA A 253 47.76 -21.87 49.76
N VAL A 254 46.70 -21.99 50.57
CA VAL A 254 45.79 -20.87 50.88
C VAL A 254 46.30 -19.95 52.01
N THR A 255 47.25 -20.39 52.84
CA THR A 255 47.51 -19.71 54.12
C THR A 255 48.40 -18.45 54.04
N ARG A 256 48.99 -18.12 52.88
CA ARG A 256 49.88 -16.95 52.73
C ARG A 256 49.26 -15.73 52.03
N LEU A 257 48.07 -15.84 51.44
CA LEU A 257 47.39 -14.74 50.73
C LEU A 257 46.39 -13.95 51.61
N ASN A 258 46.01 -14.47 52.79
CA ASN A 258 44.92 -13.90 53.59
C ASN A 258 45.28 -12.69 54.47
N ALA A 259 46.54 -12.23 54.49
CA ALA A 259 46.96 -11.16 55.41
C ALA A 259 46.93 -9.74 54.82
N PHE A 260 46.79 -9.57 53.49
CA PHE A 260 46.95 -8.26 52.82
C PHE A 260 45.76 -7.80 51.96
N VAL A 261 44.67 -8.56 51.95
CA VAL A 261 43.51 -8.37 51.07
C VAL A 261 42.36 -7.53 51.68
N PRO A 262 42.06 -7.55 52.99
CA PRO A 262 40.86 -6.90 53.53
C PRO A 262 40.82 -5.36 53.38
N GLU A 263 41.94 -4.66 53.63
CA GLU A 263 41.96 -3.19 53.63
C GLU A 263 41.85 -2.58 52.22
N ARG A 264 42.44 -3.23 51.21
CA ARG A 264 42.37 -2.78 49.81
C ARG A 264 40.97 -3.01 49.22
N ILE A 265 40.27 -4.07 49.61
CA ILE A 265 38.90 -4.34 49.17
C ILE A 265 37.94 -3.30 49.73
N ALA A 266 38.04 -2.96 51.02
CA ALA A 266 37.17 -1.95 51.64
C ALA A 266 37.29 -0.57 50.98
N GLN A 267 38.50 -0.19 50.57
CA GLN A 267 38.76 1.10 49.91
C GLN A 267 38.21 1.14 48.47
N ILE A 268 38.24 0.00 47.75
CA ILE A 268 37.64 -0.14 46.42
C ILE A 268 36.11 -0.12 46.52
N GLU A 269 35.53 -0.80 47.50
CA GLU A 269 34.09 -0.81 47.73
C GLU A 269 33.55 0.59 48.01
N GLN A 270 34.27 1.40 48.79
CA GLN A 270 33.84 2.77 49.09
C GLN A 270 33.86 3.68 47.85
N LEU A 271 34.92 3.62 47.04
CA LEU A 271 35.00 4.38 45.77
C LEU A 271 33.95 3.91 44.75
N TYR A 272 33.65 2.61 44.73
CA TYR A 272 32.64 2.06 43.83
C TYR A 272 31.23 2.52 44.21
N GLN A 273 30.93 2.59 45.51
CA GLN A 273 29.65 3.12 46.03
C GLN A 273 29.47 4.61 45.71
N GLU A 274 30.51 5.43 45.85
CA GLU A 274 30.45 6.86 45.51
C GLU A 274 30.24 7.08 43.99
N PHE A 275 30.91 6.29 43.15
CA PHE A 275 30.74 6.37 41.70
C PHE A 275 29.35 5.93 41.26
N LEU A 276 28.82 4.85 41.84
CA LEU A 276 27.44 4.38 41.62
C LEU A 276 26.42 5.45 41.98
N ALA A 277 26.56 6.07 43.16
CA ALA A 277 25.64 7.13 43.60
C ALA A 277 25.64 8.35 42.65
N GLN A 278 26.81 8.75 42.14
CA GLN A 278 26.90 9.84 41.15
C GLN A 278 26.32 9.47 39.79
N ALA A 279 26.53 8.23 39.34
CA ALA A 279 25.96 7.73 38.08
C ALA A 279 24.43 7.62 38.16
N GLU A 280 23.91 7.10 39.27
CA GLU A 280 22.46 7.04 39.53
C GLU A 280 21.82 8.43 39.58
N ALA A 281 22.46 9.40 40.22
CA ALA A 281 21.96 10.77 40.27
C ALA A 281 21.89 11.43 38.88
N ARG A 282 22.93 11.22 38.04
CA ARG A 282 22.93 11.71 36.64
C ARG A 282 21.86 11.04 35.79
N HIS A 283 21.77 9.71 35.85
CA HIS A 283 20.74 8.98 35.12
C HIS A 283 19.33 9.41 35.54
N LYS A 284 19.11 9.64 36.84
CA LYS A 284 17.82 10.11 37.33
C LYS A 284 17.44 11.48 36.78
N ALA A 285 18.37 12.43 36.78
CA ALA A 285 18.13 13.76 36.20
C ALA A 285 17.85 13.70 34.69
N GLN A 286 18.59 12.84 33.96
CA GLN A 286 18.43 12.67 32.52
C GLN A 286 17.10 11.98 32.17
N VAL A 287 16.64 11.03 33.00
CA VAL A 287 15.33 10.40 32.88
C VAL A 287 14.21 11.42 33.14
N GLU A 288 14.35 12.30 34.13
CA GLU A 288 13.39 13.38 34.39
C GLU A 288 13.28 14.34 33.19
N GLU A 289 14.40 14.80 32.64
CA GLU A 289 14.40 15.69 31.46
C GLU A 289 13.77 15.03 30.22
N LEU A 290 14.13 13.77 29.94
CA LEU A 290 13.54 12.99 28.85
C LEU A 290 12.04 12.76 29.06
N SER A 291 11.61 12.52 30.31
CA SER A 291 10.19 12.31 30.62
C SER A 291 9.36 13.58 30.41
N GLU A 292 9.89 14.76 30.74
CA GLU A 292 9.24 16.03 30.43
C GLU A 292 9.17 16.30 28.93
N HIS A 293 10.24 15.99 28.19
CA HIS A 293 10.24 16.15 26.74
C HIS A 293 9.22 15.23 26.06
N LEU A 294 9.16 13.97 26.49
CA LEU A 294 8.19 12.99 26.03
C LEU A 294 6.76 13.42 26.34
N ALA A 295 6.52 13.99 27.54
CA ALA A 295 5.21 14.51 27.92
C ALA A 295 4.75 15.64 26.98
N ARG A 296 5.63 16.60 26.64
CA ARG A 296 5.31 17.69 25.70
C ARG A 296 5.02 17.17 24.30
N GLN A 297 5.80 16.21 23.80
CA GLN A 297 5.54 15.60 22.49
C GLN A 297 4.22 14.85 22.45
N ASN A 298 3.90 14.09 23.51
CA ASN A 298 2.64 13.36 23.62
C ASN A 298 1.42 14.30 23.60
N THR A 299 1.52 15.47 24.25
CA THR A 299 0.46 16.50 24.18
C THR A 299 0.27 17.02 22.74
N SER A 300 1.34 17.34 22.04
CA SER A 300 1.27 17.83 20.64
C SER A 300 0.72 16.77 19.67
N ILE A 301 1.08 15.50 19.87
CA ILE A 301 0.52 14.37 19.10
C ILE A 301 -0.98 14.23 19.36
N ALA A 302 -1.43 14.37 20.61
CA ALA A 302 -2.85 14.30 20.95
C ALA A 302 -3.66 15.41 20.27
N GLU A 303 -3.15 16.65 20.26
CA GLU A 303 -3.78 17.79 19.58
C GLU A 303 -3.87 17.57 18.06
N THR A 304 -2.80 17.06 17.45
CA THR A 304 -2.76 16.76 16.01
C THR A 304 -3.73 15.64 15.64
N ASN A 305 -3.80 14.58 16.46
CA ASN A 305 -4.72 13.46 16.25
C ASN A 305 -6.18 13.88 16.40
N GLN A 306 -6.48 14.82 17.30
CA GLN A 306 -7.83 15.37 17.42
C GLN A 306 -8.22 16.15 16.16
N LEU A 307 -7.32 17.00 15.65
CA LEU A 307 -7.55 17.75 14.41
C LEU A 307 -7.77 16.83 13.20
N LEU A 308 -7.02 15.73 13.10
CA LEU A 308 -7.18 14.73 12.05
C LEU A 308 -8.54 14.02 12.14
N ARG A 309 -8.98 13.63 13.34
CA ARG A 309 -10.29 13.01 13.54
C ARG A 309 -11.43 13.92 13.11
N ASP A 310 -11.37 15.20 13.49
CA ASP A 310 -12.40 16.17 13.14
C ASP A 310 -12.47 16.37 11.61
N LYS A 311 -11.33 16.41 10.93
CA LYS A 311 -11.27 16.45 9.46
C LYS A 311 -11.80 15.17 8.80
N SER A 312 -11.47 13.99 9.32
CA SER A 312 -11.96 12.71 8.79
C SER A 312 -13.48 12.57 8.90
N ILE A 313 -14.07 13.03 10.01
CA ILE A 313 -15.53 13.04 10.19
C ILE A 313 -16.17 13.99 9.17
N SER A 314 -15.63 15.21 9.03
CA SER A 314 -16.11 16.17 8.04
C SER A 314 -16.01 15.65 6.61
N LEU A 315 -14.95 14.89 6.30
CA LEU A 315 -14.75 14.28 4.98
C LEU A 315 -15.81 13.20 4.72
N ALA A 316 -16.01 12.27 5.66
CA ALA A 316 -17.00 11.21 5.55
C ALA A 316 -18.44 11.75 5.39
N GLU A 317 -18.79 12.82 6.12
CA GLU A 317 -20.09 13.49 5.93
C GLU A 317 -20.25 14.11 4.54
N SER A 318 -19.17 14.67 3.98
CA SER A 318 -19.19 15.25 2.64
C SER A 318 -19.31 14.19 1.54
N GLU A 319 -18.65 13.04 1.72
CA GLU A 319 -18.72 11.89 0.81
C GLU A 319 -20.13 11.29 0.78
N ALA A 320 -20.74 11.08 1.95
CA ALA A 320 -22.11 10.58 2.04
C ALA A 320 -23.13 11.51 1.34
N ARG A 321 -22.96 12.84 1.45
CA ARG A 321 -23.80 13.81 0.74
C ARG A 321 -23.59 13.75 -0.77
N ALA A 322 -22.35 13.55 -1.23
CA ALA A 322 -22.02 13.44 -2.65
C ALA A 322 -22.64 12.18 -3.28
N GLU A 323 -22.58 11.04 -2.59
CA GLU A 323 -23.21 9.79 -3.06
C GLU A 323 -24.73 9.92 -3.22
N GLU A 324 -25.41 10.56 -2.27
CA GLU A 324 -26.85 10.77 -2.33
C GLU A 324 -27.25 11.69 -3.51
N VAL A 325 -26.49 12.76 -3.75
CA VAL A 325 -26.70 13.64 -4.90
C VAL A 325 -26.46 12.89 -6.21
N GLN A 326 -25.39 12.10 -6.31
CA GLN A 326 -25.08 11.30 -7.49
C GLN A 326 -26.19 10.27 -7.80
N LYS A 327 -26.72 9.61 -6.77
CA LYS A 327 -27.82 8.66 -6.90
C LYS A 327 -29.09 9.34 -7.40
N ARG A 328 -29.41 10.53 -6.89
CA ARG A 328 -30.55 11.34 -7.35
C ARG A 328 -30.39 11.76 -8.81
N LEU A 329 -29.21 12.22 -9.20
CA LEU A 329 -28.91 12.64 -10.57
C LEU A 329 -29.07 11.47 -11.55
N ARG A 330 -28.56 10.27 -11.20
CA ARG A 330 -28.74 9.03 -12.00
C ARG A 330 -30.22 8.67 -12.21
N LEU A 331 -31.06 8.83 -11.19
CA LEU A 331 -32.49 8.54 -11.30
C LEU A 331 -33.19 9.56 -12.21
N GLN A 332 -32.86 10.85 -12.09
CA GLN A 332 -33.40 11.90 -12.95
C GLN A 332 -32.99 11.72 -14.41
N LEU A 333 -31.74 11.32 -14.65
CA LEU A 333 -31.20 11.08 -15.98
C LEU A 333 -31.89 9.90 -16.68
N LYS A 334 -32.07 8.77 -15.99
CA LYS A 334 -32.85 7.63 -16.52
C LYS A 334 -34.30 8.00 -16.85
N ALA A 335 -34.91 8.88 -16.05
CA ALA A 335 -36.26 9.38 -16.34
C ALA A 335 -36.28 10.26 -17.60
N ALA A 336 -35.27 11.11 -17.79
CA ALA A 336 -35.12 11.95 -18.97
C ALA A 336 -34.86 11.12 -20.25
N GLU A 337 -34.02 10.09 -20.19
CA GLU A 337 -33.80 9.13 -21.30
C GLU A 337 -35.11 8.47 -21.73
N LYS A 338 -35.90 7.99 -20.76
CA LYS A 338 -37.19 7.34 -21.03
C LYS A 338 -38.17 8.31 -21.69
N LEU A 339 -38.16 9.58 -21.29
CA LEU A 339 -38.98 10.62 -21.88
C LEU A 339 -38.55 10.93 -23.32
N CYS A 340 -37.25 11.07 -23.59
CA CYS A 340 -36.73 11.30 -24.93
C CYS A 340 -37.10 10.16 -25.88
N ARG A 341 -36.95 8.89 -25.43
CA ARG A 341 -37.32 7.72 -26.22
C ARG A 341 -38.81 7.71 -26.57
N PHE A 342 -39.69 8.03 -25.62
CA PHE A 342 -41.12 8.14 -25.90
C PHE A 342 -41.47 9.25 -26.89
N LEU A 343 -40.72 10.36 -26.87
CA LEU A 343 -40.90 11.45 -27.82
C LEU A 343 -40.42 11.07 -29.22
N ASP A 344 -39.31 10.34 -29.34
CA ASP A 344 -38.80 9.82 -30.61
C ASP A 344 -39.75 8.75 -31.21
N GLU A 345 -40.28 7.83 -30.39
CA GLU A 345 -41.30 6.86 -30.80
C GLU A 345 -42.60 7.55 -31.27
N ALA A 346 -43.02 8.61 -30.59
CA ALA A 346 -44.17 9.41 -30.99
C ALA A 346 -43.94 10.15 -32.31
N ASP A 347 -42.71 10.61 -32.55
CA ASP A 347 -42.33 11.28 -33.80
C ASP A 347 -42.33 10.31 -34.99
N GLU A 348 -41.80 9.10 -34.80
CA GLU A 348 -41.87 8.03 -35.80
C GLU A 348 -43.33 7.64 -36.11
N ALA A 349 -44.16 7.46 -35.06
CA ALA A 349 -45.56 7.15 -35.23
C ALA A 349 -46.30 8.24 -36.02
N ALA A 350 -46.00 9.51 -35.75
CA ALA A 350 -46.55 10.64 -36.48
C ALA A 350 -46.07 10.69 -37.94
N ALA A 351 -44.80 10.38 -38.21
CA ALA A 351 -44.25 10.28 -39.56
C ALA A 351 -44.95 9.18 -40.38
N ARG A 352 -45.17 7.99 -39.78
CA ARG A 352 -45.89 6.87 -40.41
C ARG A 352 -47.35 7.21 -40.71
N LEU A 353 -48.00 7.99 -39.84
CA LEU A 353 -49.35 8.49 -40.09
C LEU A 353 -49.39 9.48 -41.26
N ARG A 354 -48.41 10.41 -41.36
CA ARG A 354 -48.30 11.37 -42.48
C ARG A 354 -48.06 10.71 -43.83
N SER A 355 -47.33 9.59 -43.87
CA SER A 355 -47.07 8.84 -45.10
C SER A 355 -48.21 7.91 -45.52
N SER A 356 -49.24 7.76 -44.69
CA SER A 356 -50.40 6.91 -45.02
C SER A 356 -51.31 7.57 -46.05
N ALA A 357 -51.62 6.85 -47.14
CA ALA A 357 -52.49 7.34 -48.22
C ALA A 357 -53.90 7.72 -47.73
N ARG A 358 -54.42 7.03 -46.70
CA ARG A 358 -55.69 7.40 -46.04
C ARG A 358 -55.62 8.79 -45.39
N TRP A 359 -54.45 9.18 -44.88
CA TRP A 359 -54.24 10.40 -44.12
C TRP A 359 -54.00 11.62 -45.02
N GLN A 360 -53.26 11.44 -46.13
CA GLN A 360 -53.04 12.47 -47.14
C GLN A 360 -54.34 12.91 -47.84
N ILE A 361 -55.34 12.03 -47.88
CA ILE A 361 -56.66 12.30 -48.48
C ILE A 361 -57.65 12.88 -47.43
N ALA A 362 -57.61 12.40 -46.18
CA ALA A 362 -58.57 12.81 -45.15
C ALA A 362 -58.33 14.24 -44.61
N ASN A 363 -57.07 14.68 -44.52
CA ASN A 363 -56.72 15.95 -43.88
C ASN A 363 -57.12 17.21 -44.70
N PRO A 364 -56.95 17.24 -46.04
CA PRO A 364 -57.45 18.35 -46.87
C PRO A 364 -58.98 18.47 -46.83
N ILE A 365 -59.69 17.33 -46.83
CA ILE A 365 -61.15 17.27 -46.81
C ILE A 365 -61.70 17.73 -45.45
N ALA A 366 -61.04 17.37 -44.34
CA ALA A 366 -61.39 17.83 -43.00
C ALA A 366 -61.12 19.34 -42.80
N ALA A 367 -59.98 19.84 -43.29
CA ALA A 367 -59.64 21.27 -43.27
C ALA A 367 -60.59 22.13 -44.12
N LEU A 368 -61.00 21.63 -45.30
CA LEU A 368 -62.05 22.26 -46.11
C LEU A 368 -63.40 22.25 -45.37
N LYS A 369 -63.84 21.11 -44.82
CA LYS A 369 -65.10 21.01 -44.06
C LYS A 369 -65.14 21.92 -42.83
N ALA A 370 -64.02 22.11 -42.15
CA ALA A 370 -63.91 23.02 -41.00
C ALA A 370 -64.07 24.51 -41.38
N LYS A 371 -63.62 24.92 -42.58
CA LYS A 371 -63.83 26.28 -43.11
C LYS A 371 -65.29 26.60 -43.46
N PHE A 372 -66.08 25.58 -43.82
CA PHE A 372 -67.49 25.75 -44.23
C PHE A 372 -68.50 25.46 -43.11
N SER A 373 -68.07 25.17 -41.87
CA SER A 373 -68.96 24.98 -40.71
C SER A 373 -68.32 25.46 -39.40
N PRO A 374 -68.50 26.74 -39.01
CA PRO A 374 -67.81 27.34 -37.87
C PRO A 374 -68.22 26.78 -36.50
N ARG A 375 -69.43 26.18 -36.40
CA ARG A 375 -70.01 25.70 -35.13
C ARG A 375 -69.61 24.27 -34.73
N ARG A 376 -68.84 23.55 -35.54
CA ARG A 376 -68.29 22.20 -35.22
C ARG A 376 -66.77 22.13 -35.39
N ALA A 377 -66.08 23.25 -35.28
CA ALA A 377 -64.64 23.35 -35.52
C ALA A 377 -63.75 22.51 -34.56
N PRO A 378 -64.03 22.38 -33.24
CA PRO A 378 -63.08 21.72 -32.34
C PRO A 378 -62.96 20.21 -32.55
N ALA A 379 -64.00 19.56 -33.09
CA ALA A 379 -64.02 18.11 -33.33
C ALA A 379 -63.57 17.71 -34.75
N LEU A 380 -63.36 18.68 -35.65
CA LEU A 380 -62.98 18.45 -37.05
C LEU A 380 -61.57 18.96 -37.38
N LEU A 381 -60.96 19.75 -36.51
CA LEU A 381 -59.55 20.12 -36.59
C LEU A 381 -58.72 18.92 -36.13
N GLY A 382 -58.09 18.25 -37.09
CA GLY A 382 -57.14 17.17 -36.86
C GLY A 382 -55.97 17.61 -35.98
N TYR A 383 -55.11 16.64 -35.69
CA TYR A 383 -53.97 16.62 -34.76
C TYR A 383 -52.87 17.71 -34.97
N GLY A 384 -53.17 18.92 -35.43
CA GLY A 384 -52.22 20.03 -35.56
C GLY A 384 -51.57 20.46 -34.24
N HIS A 385 -52.20 20.12 -33.10
CA HIS A 385 -51.57 20.25 -31.78
C HIS A 385 -50.38 19.29 -31.62
N LEU A 386 -50.49 18.06 -32.14
CA LEU A 386 -49.44 17.05 -32.11
C LEU A 386 -48.28 17.42 -33.05
N GLU A 387 -48.59 18.01 -34.22
CA GLU A 387 -47.56 18.54 -35.11
C GLU A 387 -46.77 19.71 -34.49
N ARG A 388 -47.45 20.59 -33.73
CA ARG A 388 -46.82 21.69 -32.99
C ARG A 388 -45.90 21.18 -31.87
N ILE A 389 -46.31 20.14 -31.16
CA ILE A 389 -45.49 19.55 -30.09
C ILE A 389 -44.25 18.87 -30.68
N LEU A 390 -44.41 18.11 -31.77
CA LEU A 390 -43.29 17.42 -32.43
C LEU A 390 -42.34 18.39 -33.14
N SER A 391 -42.84 19.47 -33.76
CA SER A 391 -41.97 20.48 -34.36
C SER A 391 -41.23 21.29 -33.31
N ALA A 392 -41.87 21.61 -32.18
CA ALA A 392 -41.21 22.25 -31.04
C ALA A 392 -40.13 21.35 -30.43
N TYR A 393 -40.40 20.05 -30.26
CA TYR A 393 -39.42 19.07 -29.78
C TYR A 393 -38.24 18.90 -30.74
N ARG A 394 -38.48 18.75 -32.06
CA ARG A 394 -37.39 18.67 -33.05
C ARG A 394 -36.52 19.91 -33.06
N THR A 395 -37.12 21.10 -32.96
CA THR A 395 -36.40 22.38 -32.89
C THR A 395 -35.59 22.50 -31.60
N TRP A 396 -36.14 22.03 -30.48
CA TRP A 396 -35.44 22.00 -29.19
C TRP A 396 -34.28 20.98 -29.20
N ARG A 397 -34.49 19.77 -29.74
CA ARG A 397 -33.46 18.73 -29.90
C ARG A 397 -32.31 19.17 -30.81
N SER A 398 -32.61 19.88 -31.91
CA SER A 398 -31.58 20.41 -32.82
C SER A 398 -30.80 21.59 -32.24
N THR A 399 -31.31 22.23 -31.18
CA THR A 399 -30.65 23.36 -30.51
C THR A 399 -29.89 22.98 -29.24
N HIS A 400 -29.98 21.73 -28.78
CA HIS A 400 -29.30 21.21 -27.59
C HIS A 400 -28.52 19.91 -27.91
N PRO A 401 -27.48 19.97 -28.77
CA PRO A 401 -26.66 18.81 -29.11
C PRO A 401 -25.88 18.23 -27.92
N GLU A 402 -25.69 19.01 -26.85
CA GLU A 402 -25.08 18.56 -25.58
C GLU A 402 -25.81 17.36 -24.95
N VAL A 403 -27.10 17.17 -25.21
CA VAL A 403 -27.88 16.04 -24.69
C VAL A 403 -27.43 14.71 -25.31
N ALA A 404 -26.93 14.71 -26.55
CA ALA A 404 -26.35 13.53 -27.18
C ALA A 404 -24.91 13.27 -26.71
N ALA A 405 -24.13 14.33 -26.47
CA ALA A 405 -22.79 14.22 -25.89
C ALA A 405 -22.81 13.65 -24.45
N ILE A 406 -23.89 13.90 -23.71
CA ILE A 406 -24.13 13.32 -22.39
C ILE A 406 -24.35 11.80 -22.48
N ASP A 407 -25.07 11.29 -23.49
CA ASP A 407 -25.23 9.83 -23.72
C ASP A 407 -23.89 9.13 -24.01
N ASP A 408 -23.00 9.77 -24.79
CA ASP A 408 -21.67 9.24 -25.11
C ASP A 408 -20.74 9.23 -23.87
N GLN A 409 -20.79 10.29 -23.06
CA GLN A 409 -20.02 10.36 -21.80
C GLN A 409 -20.51 9.34 -20.76
N ILE A 410 -21.81 9.02 -20.74
CA ILE A 410 -22.39 8.01 -19.86
C ILE A 410 -22.03 6.59 -20.31
N GLN A 411 -22.03 6.31 -21.62
CA GLN A 411 -21.51 5.05 -22.18
C GLN A 411 -20.04 4.83 -21.81
N ALA A 412 -19.22 5.88 -21.87
CA ALA A 412 -17.82 5.83 -21.45
C ALA A 412 -17.64 5.60 -19.92
N LEU A 413 -18.54 6.15 -19.10
CA LEU A 413 -18.60 5.89 -17.66
C LEU A 413 -19.08 4.46 -17.34
N MET A 414 -19.99 3.89 -18.15
CA MET A 414 -20.49 2.53 -18.00
C MET A 414 -19.49 1.45 -18.47
N SER A 415 -18.57 1.80 -19.39
CA SER A 415 -17.52 0.90 -19.88
C SER A 415 -16.27 0.83 -18.98
N GLY A 416 -16.30 1.48 -17.82
CA GLY A 416 -15.24 1.37 -16.81
C GLY A 416 -13.92 2.09 -17.15
N ALA A 417 -13.92 3.02 -18.10
CA ALA A 417 -12.71 3.70 -18.57
C ALA A 417 -12.34 4.96 -17.76
N VAL A 418 -12.78 5.09 -16.51
CA VAL A 418 -12.34 6.19 -15.63
C VAL A 418 -11.97 5.65 -14.27
N SER A 419 -10.66 5.71 -13.99
CA SER A 419 -10.05 5.52 -12.67
C SER A 419 -10.79 6.35 -11.62
N ALA A 420 -11.09 5.70 -10.49
CA ALA A 420 -11.85 6.25 -9.38
C ALA A 420 -11.25 7.58 -8.89
N ALA A 421 -11.99 8.67 -9.11
CA ALA A 421 -11.71 9.94 -8.46
C ALA A 421 -12.13 9.85 -6.99
N SER A 422 -11.19 9.44 -6.12
CA SER A 422 -11.18 9.84 -4.72
C SER A 422 -11.16 11.38 -4.67
N GLN A 423 -11.84 11.99 -3.70
CA GLN A 423 -11.94 13.45 -3.57
C GLN A 423 -10.55 14.08 -3.53
N ARG A 424 -10.08 14.51 -4.70
CA ARG A 424 -8.89 15.34 -4.85
C ARG A 424 -9.15 16.61 -4.04
N ALA A 425 -8.17 17.00 -3.21
CA ALA A 425 -7.98 18.41 -2.90
C ALA A 425 -8.18 19.20 -4.21
N ALA A 426 -8.85 20.35 -4.14
CA ALA A 426 -9.12 21.17 -5.32
C ALA A 426 -7.88 21.19 -6.22
N PRO A 427 -8.01 20.92 -7.54
CA PRO A 427 -6.85 20.84 -8.42
C PRO A 427 -5.99 22.06 -8.17
N VAL A 428 -4.72 21.84 -7.79
CA VAL A 428 -3.79 22.95 -7.63
C VAL A 428 -3.61 23.52 -9.03
N GLU A 429 -4.28 24.63 -9.30
CA GLU A 429 -4.13 25.32 -10.57
C GLU A 429 -2.73 25.91 -10.65
N PRO A 430 -2.00 25.68 -11.75
CA PRO A 430 -0.67 26.23 -11.92
C PRO A 430 -0.75 27.77 -12.03
N PRO A 431 0.28 28.49 -11.57
CA PRO A 431 0.32 29.94 -11.67
C PRO A 431 0.26 30.38 -13.13
N VAL A 432 -0.54 31.41 -13.42
CA VAL A 432 -0.63 31.97 -14.76
C VAL A 432 0.55 32.91 -15.00
N PRO A 433 1.32 32.74 -16.09
CA PRO A 433 2.43 33.63 -16.39
C PRO A 433 1.96 35.07 -16.59
N THR A 434 2.72 36.01 -16.05
CA THR A 434 2.43 37.46 -16.11
C THR A 434 3.10 38.16 -17.30
N ARG A 435 4.05 37.49 -17.97
CA ARG A 435 4.79 37.99 -19.14
C ARG A 435 4.85 36.91 -20.24
N PRO A 436 5.05 37.30 -21.51
CA PRO A 436 5.30 36.35 -22.59
C PRO A 436 6.51 35.46 -22.29
N ILE A 437 6.40 34.18 -22.69
CA ILE A 437 7.45 33.19 -22.50
C ILE A 437 8.41 33.28 -23.68
N GLU A 438 9.67 33.58 -23.39
CA GLU A 438 10.75 33.73 -24.37
C GLU A 438 12.09 33.33 -23.75
N PHE A 439 12.90 32.61 -24.54
CA PHE A 439 14.24 32.18 -24.13
C PHE A 439 15.30 32.69 -25.11
N PRO A 440 16.47 33.10 -24.61
CA PRO A 440 17.59 33.47 -25.47
C PRO A 440 18.11 32.26 -26.24
N VAL A 441 18.40 32.44 -27.53
CA VAL A 441 19.07 31.43 -28.34
C VAL A 441 20.58 31.57 -28.17
N HIS A 442 21.23 30.52 -27.67
CA HIS A 442 22.67 30.47 -27.49
C HIS A 442 23.34 29.67 -28.62
N GLU A 443 24.45 30.18 -29.17
CA GLU A 443 25.27 29.42 -30.12
C GLU A 443 26.00 28.25 -29.45
N GLN A 444 26.42 28.45 -28.19
CA GLN A 444 27.02 27.41 -27.35
C GLN A 444 26.05 27.05 -26.23
N VAL A 445 25.53 25.83 -26.28
CA VAL A 445 24.64 25.27 -25.28
C VAL A 445 25.43 24.33 -24.38
N GLU A 446 25.38 24.56 -23.07
CA GLU A 446 25.99 23.68 -22.07
C GLU A 446 24.99 22.64 -21.54
N ILE A 447 23.72 23.04 -21.39
CA ILE A 447 22.67 22.20 -20.82
C ILE A 447 21.46 22.17 -21.77
N SER A 448 20.93 20.99 -22.06
CA SER A 448 19.66 20.84 -22.78
C SER A 448 18.59 20.36 -21.81
N ILE A 449 17.55 21.19 -21.58
CA ILE A 449 16.41 20.84 -20.75
C ILE A 449 15.34 20.23 -21.65
N ILE A 450 14.98 18.98 -21.37
CA ILE A 450 14.04 18.17 -22.14
C ILE A 450 12.76 18.03 -21.33
N ILE A 451 11.65 18.49 -21.90
CA ILE A 451 10.34 18.52 -21.26
C ILE A 451 9.36 17.69 -22.10
N PRO A 452 9.08 16.43 -21.72
CA PRO A 452 8.01 15.65 -22.35
C PRO A 452 6.65 16.24 -21.95
N VAL A 453 5.73 16.36 -22.91
CA VAL A 453 4.41 16.97 -22.71
C VAL A 453 3.33 16.10 -23.32
N PHE A 454 2.27 15.84 -22.57
CA PHE A 454 1.01 15.28 -23.07
C PHE A 454 -0.17 16.02 -22.42
N ASP A 455 -0.82 16.88 -23.20
CA ASP A 455 -1.83 17.83 -22.74
C ASP A 455 -1.34 18.72 -21.57
N GLN A 456 -2.26 19.17 -20.71
CA GLN A 456 -1.98 19.98 -19.52
C GLN A 456 -1.24 21.29 -19.82
N PHE A 457 -1.61 21.98 -20.91
CA PHE A 457 -0.96 23.21 -21.38
C PHE A 457 -0.68 24.23 -20.27
N ARG A 458 -1.61 24.43 -19.33
CA ARG A 458 -1.43 25.39 -18.22
C ARG A 458 -0.25 25.05 -17.31
N PHE A 459 0.01 23.76 -17.07
CA PHE A 459 1.16 23.29 -16.29
C PHE A 459 2.44 23.51 -17.08
N THR A 460 2.48 23.10 -18.35
CA THR A 460 3.61 23.34 -19.25
C THR A 460 3.96 24.83 -19.32
N GLN A 461 2.94 25.69 -19.39
CA GLN A 461 3.10 27.13 -19.42
C GLN A 461 3.73 27.68 -18.12
N ALA A 462 3.30 27.18 -16.96
CA ALA A 462 3.87 27.56 -15.67
C ALA A 462 5.30 27.04 -15.47
N CYS A 463 5.59 25.81 -15.91
CA CYS A 463 6.93 25.24 -15.90
C CYS A 463 7.90 26.11 -16.70
N LEU A 464 7.56 26.42 -17.96
CA LEU A 464 8.36 27.30 -18.81
C LEU A 464 8.52 28.71 -18.22
N ALA A 465 7.46 29.28 -17.64
CA ALA A 465 7.55 30.58 -16.98
C ALA A 465 8.52 30.54 -15.78
N SER A 466 8.51 29.48 -14.98
CA SER A 466 9.42 29.30 -13.85
C SER A 466 10.88 29.14 -14.29
N LEU A 467 11.12 28.47 -15.42
CA LEU A 467 12.45 28.37 -16.04
C LEU A 467 12.98 29.74 -16.46
N GLN A 468 12.12 30.59 -17.03
CA GLN A 468 12.50 31.95 -17.43
C GLN A 468 12.69 32.88 -16.22
N GLU A 469 11.94 32.69 -15.14
CA GLU A 469 12.07 33.47 -13.91
C GLU A 469 13.34 33.14 -13.14
N HIS A 470 13.71 31.86 -13.08
CA HIS A 470 14.87 31.37 -12.35
C HIS A 470 16.06 31.04 -13.24
N GLN A 471 16.13 31.67 -14.42
CA GLN A 471 17.29 31.60 -15.29
C GLN A 471 18.50 32.26 -14.61
N GLY A 472 19.57 31.50 -14.40
CA GLY A 472 20.85 31.98 -13.89
C GLY A 472 21.81 32.39 -15.01
N ALA A 473 23.11 32.20 -14.77
CA ALA A 473 24.16 32.50 -15.75
C ALA A 473 24.42 31.34 -16.73
N GLU A 474 23.74 30.21 -16.55
CA GLU A 474 23.91 28.99 -17.32
C GLU A 474 23.39 29.17 -18.75
N ARG A 475 24.11 28.58 -19.70
CA ARG A 475 23.73 28.58 -21.12
C ARG A 475 22.96 27.31 -21.43
N PHE A 476 21.63 27.38 -21.43
CA PHE A 476 20.78 26.24 -21.72
C PHE A 476 19.88 26.44 -22.94
N GLU A 477 19.40 25.34 -23.51
CA GLU A 477 18.29 25.33 -24.46
C GLU A 477 17.13 24.52 -23.88
N ILE A 478 15.91 24.81 -24.36
CA ILE A 478 14.70 24.10 -23.95
C ILE A 478 14.16 23.33 -25.14
N ILE A 479 13.92 22.04 -24.94
CA ILE A 479 13.37 21.11 -25.91
C ILE A 479 12.05 20.60 -25.35
N VAL A 480 10.93 21.03 -25.93
CA VAL A 480 9.61 20.50 -25.58
C VAL A 480 9.26 19.39 -26.56
N VAL A 481 8.97 18.20 -26.03
CA VAL A 481 8.57 17.03 -26.81
C VAL A 481 7.10 16.72 -26.55
N ASP A 482 6.25 17.19 -27.45
CA ASP A 482 4.80 17.03 -27.39
C ASP A 482 4.37 15.66 -27.94
N ASP A 483 3.82 14.83 -27.08
CA ASP A 483 3.41 13.45 -27.35
C ASP A 483 1.99 13.35 -27.91
N CYS A 484 1.71 14.11 -28.97
CA CYS A 484 0.43 14.22 -29.66
C CYS A 484 -0.71 14.90 -28.85
N SER A 485 -0.40 15.92 -28.05
CA SER A 485 -1.39 16.68 -27.27
C SER A 485 -2.55 17.20 -28.13
N THR A 486 -3.74 17.21 -27.52
CA THR A 486 -5.03 17.61 -28.10
C THR A 486 -5.53 18.96 -27.58
N ASP A 487 -4.86 19.51 -26.58
CA ASP A 487 -5.13 20.84 -26.04
C ASP A 487 -4.33 21.96 -26.74
N ALA A 488 -4.28 23.15 -26.13
CA ALA A 488 -3.61 24.32 -26.69
C ALA A 488 -2.08 24.17 -26.85
N THR A 489 -1.47 23.10 -26.35
CA THR A 489 -0.02 22.86 -26.44
C THR A 489 0.48 22.89 -27.88
N ALA A 490 -0.23 22.20 -28.78
CA ALA A 490 0.14 22.05 -30.18
C ALA A 490 0.20 23.38 -30.95
N GLU A 491 -0.65 24.33 -30.54
CA GLU A 491 -0.79 25.63 -31.19
C GLU A 491 0.10 26.69 -30.54
N ALA A 492 0.22 26.66 -29.21
CA ALA A 492 0.85 27.73 -28.44
C ALA A 492 2.37 27.57 -28.27
N ILE A 493 2.86 26.36 -27.94
CA ILE A 493 4.29 26.14 -27.66
C ILE A 493 5.19 26.45 -28.88
N PRO A 494 4.85 26.08 -30.13
CA PRO A 494 5.69 26.39 -31.29
C PRO A 494 5.87 27.89 -31.55
N GLN A 495 5.00 28.73 -30.99
CA GLN A 495 5.06 30.19 -31.13
C GLN A 495 5.95 30.85 -30.06
N MET A 496 6.46 30.09 -29.08
CA MET A 496 7.31 30.62 -28.01
C MET A 496 8.77 30.75 -28.48
N PRO A 497 9.33 31.97 -28.55
CA PRO A 497 10.70 32.17 -29.02
C PRO A 497 11.73 31.44 -28.16
N GLY A 498 12.70 30.79 -28.81
CA GLY A 498 13.80 30.08 -28.16
C GLY A 498 13.47 28.66 -27.66
N VAL A 499 12.22 28.21 -27.76
CA VAL A 499 11.82 26.83 -27.49
C VAL A 499 12.03 25.97 -28.75
N VAL A 500 12.74 24.86 -28.61
CA VAL A 500 12.81 23.82 -29.64
C VAL A 500 11.62 22.89 -29.46
N TYR A 501 10.68 22.94 -30.39
CA TYR A 501 9.45 22.14 -30.31
C TYR A 501 9.54 20.90 -31.21
N LEU A 502 9.31 19.73 -30.63
CA LEU A 502 9.21 18.45 -31.30
C LEU A 502 7.83 17.86 -31.02
N ARG A 503 7.15 17.31 -32.03
CA ARG A 503 5.84 16.67 -31.86
C ARG A 503 5.86 15.23 -32.35
N ASN A 504 5.41 14.29 -31.53
CA ASN A 504 5.15 12.90 -31.92
C ASN A 504 3.82 12.79 -32.67
N GLU A 505 3.76 11.90 -33.66
CA GLU A 505 2.54 11.67 -34.44
C GLU A 505 1.48 10.88 -33.64
N THR A 506 1.93 10.07 -32.69
CA THR A 506 1.12 9.22 -31.82
C THR A 506 1.59 9.34 -30.38
N ASN A 507 0.71 9.09 -29.41
CA ASN A 507 1.06 9.01 -28.00
C ASN A 507 1.98 7.81 -27.79
N SER A 508 3.27 8.11 -27.66
CA SER A 508 4.40 7.18 -27.67
C SER A 508 5.00 7.00 -26.27
N GLY A 509 4.46 7.71 -25.27
CA GLY A 509 4.85 7.63 -23.86
C GLY A 509 6.04 8.50 -23.49
N PHE A 510 6.32 8.52 -22.19
CA PHE A 510 7.36 9.33 -21.55
C PHE A 510 8.75 8.98 -22.10
N ILE A 511 9.10 7.68 -22.07
CA ILE A 511 10.43 7.18 -22.47
C ILE A 511 10.78 7.58 -23.90
N THR A 512 9.86 7.35 -24.83
CA THR A 512 10.06 7.67 -26.25
C THR A 512 10.26 9.19 -26.44
N SER A 513 9.48 10.00 -25.74
CA SER A 513 9.54 11.45 -25.80
C SER A 513 10.86 11.98 -25.22
N CYS A 514 11.29 11.48 -24.06
CA CYS A 514 12.58 11.81 -23.45
C CYS A 514 13.75 11.44 -24.36
N ASN A 515 13.78 10.22 -24.89
CA ASN A 515 14.84 9.76 -25.79
C ASN A 515 14.92 10.59 -27.08
N ARG A 516 13.76 10.95 -27.67
CA ARG A 516 13.70 11.82 -28.85
C ARG A 516 14.22 13.23 -28.54
N GLY A 517 13.88 13.78 -27.37
CA GLY A 517 14.41 15.06 -26.91
C GLY A 517 15.93 15.01 -26.72
N ALA A 518 16.45 13.93 -26.14
CA ALA A 518 17.88 13.71 -25.94
C ALA A 518 18.65 13.57 -27.26
N GLU A 519 18.04 12.99 -28.30
CA GLU A 519 18.64 12.91 -29.64
C GLU A 519 18.80 14.30 -30.29
N ALA A 520 17.84 15.19 -30.08
CA ALA A 520 17.87 16.57 -30.60
C ALA A 520 18.77 17.52 -29.76
N ALA A 521 19.20 17.10 -28.58
CA ALA A 521 19.94 17.92 -27.63
C ALA A 521 21.39 18.22 -28.07
N ARG A 522 21.81 19.48 -27.90
CA ARG A 522 23.16 19.97 -28.23
C ARG A 522 24.06 20.14 -27.01
N GLY A 523 23.46 20.23 -25.81
CA GLY A 523 24.15 20.44 -24.54
C GLY A 523 25.12 19.32 -24.18
N LYS A 524 26.10 19.66 -23.33
CA LYS A 524 26.98 18.69 -22.69
C LYS A 524 26.24 17.86 -21.64
N TYR A 525 25.30 18.50 -20.93
CA TYR A 525 24.42 17.86 -19.96
C TYR A 525 22.99 17.84 -20.46
N LEU A 526 22.26 16.77 -20.15
CA LEU A 526 20.83 16.65 -20.36
C LEU A 526 20.14 16.83 -19.02
N VAL A 527 19.05 17.58 -19.00
CA VAL A 527 18.13 17.66 -17.86
C VAL A 527 16.77 17.16 -18.31
N PHE A 528 16.27 16.11 -17.68
CA PHE A 528 14.88 15.68 -17.87
C PHE A 528 14.04 16.37 -16.79
N LEU A 529 12.97 17.04 -17.23
CA LEU A 529 12.12 17.85 -16.37
C LEU A 529 10.65 17.66 -16.77
N ASN A 530 9.81 17.23 -15.83
CA ASN A 530 8.38 17.09 -16.11
C ASN A 530 7.70 18.45 -16.33
N ASN A 531 6.64 18.44 -17.14
CA ASN A 531 5.91 19.66 -17.52
C ASN A 531 5.06 20.26 -16.39
N ASP A 532 4.84 19.52 -15.29
CA ASP A 532 4.10 19.93 -14.10
C ASP A 532 5.00 20.40 -12.94
N THR A 533 6.27 20.70 -13.23
CA THR A 533 7.23 21.19 -12.25
C THR A 533 7.31 22.73 -12.21
N ILE A 534 7.62 23.27 -11.03
CA ILE A 534 8.00 24.68 -10.84
C ILE A 534 9.39 24.68 -10.22
N VAL A 535 10.36 25.17 -10.97
CA VAL A 535 11.75 25.23 -10.50
C VAL A 535 11.93 26.37 -9.49
N ARG A 536 12.98 26.30 -8.66
CA ARG A 536 13.31 27.34 -7.68
C ARG A 536 14.64 28.00 -8.01
N GLN A 537 14.88 29.18 -7.44
CA GLN A 537 16.13 29.90 -7.62
C GLN A 537 17.35 29.02 -7.30
N GLY A 538 18.33 28.99 -8.21
CA GLY A 538 19.59 28.26 -8.05
C GLY A 538 19.52 26.75 -8.32
N TRP A 539 18.37 26.20 -8.71
CA TRP A 539 18.20 24.77 -8.95
C TRP A 539 19.19 24.22 -9.99
N LEU A 540 19.34 24.91 -11.13
CA LEU A 540 20.17 24.44 -12.24
C LEU A 540 21.66 24.53 -11.91
N THR A 541 22.07 25.62 -11.27
CA THR A 541 23.44 25.79 -10.75
C THR A 541 23.79 24.69 -9.77
N ALA A 542 22.89 24.35 -8.85
CA ALA A 542 23.13 23.30 -7.85
C ALA A 542 23.32 21.92 -8.50
N LEU A 543 22.52 21.58 -9.52
CA LEU A 543 22.69 20.34 -10.29
C LEU A 543 24.05 20.30 -11.00
N LEU A 544 24.44 21.39 -11.66
CA LEU A 544 25.70 21.49 -12.39
C LEU A 544 26.93 21.45 -11.45
N ASP A 545 26.91 22.24 -10.39
CA ASP A 545 27.99 22.34 -9.41
C ASP A 545 28.23 21.01 -8.68
N THR A 546 27.19 20.20 -8.51
CA THR A 546 27.32 18.87 -7.91
C THR A 546 28.27 17.97 -8.71
N PHE A 547 28.27 18.05 -10.05
CA PHE A 547 29.25 17.30 -10.87
C PHE A 547 30.69 17.81 -10.69
N ALA A 548 30.88 19.08 -10.32
CA ALA A 548 32.20 19.62 -10.02
C ALA A 548 32.68 19.20 -8.62
N GLN A 549 31.77 19.14 -7.65
CA GLN A 549 32.05 18.70 -6.27
C GLN A 549 32.27 17.19 -6.19
N GLU A 550 31.44 16.40 -6.87
CA GLU A 550 31.46 14.94 -6.88
C GLU A 550 31.77 14.40 -8.27
N GLN A 551 33.07 14.29 -8.59
CA GLN A 551 33.55 13.84 -9.91
C GLN A 551 33.11 12.41 -10.28
N ARG A 552 32.65 11.62 -9.31
CA ARG A 552 32.14 10.26 -9.50
C ARG A 552 30.64 10.21 -9.79
N ALA A 553 29.92 11.32 -9.64
CA ALA A 553 28.49 11.37 -9.90
C ALA A 553 28.21 11.13 -11.40
N GLY A 554 27.43 10.10 -11.69
CA GLY A 554 26.90 9.85 -13.04
C GLY A 554 25.61 10.62 -13.31
N ILE A 555 24.76 10.74 -12.29
CA ILE A 555 23.44 11.37 -12.34
C ILE A 555 23.29 12.24 -11.08
N VAL A 556 22.62 13.38 -11.21
CA VAL A 556 22.27 14.26 -10.08
C VAL A 556 20.78 14.61 -10.17
N GLY A 557 20.02 14.33 -9.12
CA GLY A 557 18.59 14.62 -9.02
C GLY A 557 18.28 15.84 -8.15
N SER A 558 17.12 16.45 -8.37
CA SER A 558 16.61 17.52 -7.50
C SER A 558 15.84 16.96 -6.31
N LYS A 559 15.83 17.68 -5.18
CA LYS A 559 14.83 17.49 -4.12
C LYS A 559 13.48 18.02 -4.63
N LEU A 560 12.44 17.20 -4.59
CA LEU A 560 11.10 17.50 -5.09
C LEU A 560 10.15 17.86 -3.96
N LEU A 561 9.29 18.85 -4.20
CA LEU A 561 8.31 19.34 -3.24
C LEU A 561 6.91 19.31 -3.85
N TYR A 562 5.91 18.94 -3.06
CA TYR A 562 4.52 19.11 -3.44
C TYR A 562 4.13 20.60 -3.43
N PRO A 563 3.08 20.99 -4.17
CA PRO A 563 2.62 22.39 -4.19
C PRO A 563 2.15 22.91 -2.82
N ASP A 564 1.75 22.02 -1.90
CA ASP A 564 1.40 22.37 -0.53
C ASP A 564 2.61 22.61 0.39
N GLY A 565 3.83 22.53 -0.16
CA GLY A 565 5.09 22.76 0.52
C GLY A 565 5.68 21.54 1.21
N ARG A 566 4.98 20.39 1.23
CA ARG A 566 5.54 19.16 1.82
C ARG A 566 6.59 18.52 0.92
N LEU A 567 7.51 17.77 1.51
CA LEU A 567 8.52 17.02 0.78
C LEU A 567 7.84 15.92 -0.06
N GLN A 568 8.13 15.88 -1.36
CA GLN A 568 7.69 14.79 -2.24
C GLN A 568 8.75 13.69 -2.25
N GLU A 569 10.01 14.09 -2.42
CA GLU A 569 11.15 13.18 -2.53
C GLU A 569 12.45 13.95 -2.30
N ALA A 570 13.30 13.50 -1.39
CA ALA A 570 14.68 13.97 -1.29
C ALA A 570 15.67 13.06 -2.02
N GLY A 571 15.21 11.99 -2.64
CA GLY A 571 15.95 10.97 -3.38
C GLY A 571 15.28 9.60 -3.25
N GLY A 572 15.51 8.72 -4.21
CA GLY A 572 14.93 7.40 -4.27
C GLY A 572 15.69 6.36 -3.46
N ILE A 573 14.95 5.46 -2.80
CA ILE A 573 15.49 4.25 -2.15
C ILE A 573 14.96 3.03 -2.91
N ILE A 574 15.83 2.12 -3.29
CA ILE A 574 15.48 0.79 -3.79
C ILE A 574 15.85 -0.22 -2.72
N TRP A 575 14.84 -0.81 -2.10
CA TRP A 575 15.05 -1.83 -1.09
C TRP A 575 15.52 -3.15 -1.73
N GLN A 576 16.06 -4.06 -0.92
CA GLN A 576 16.58 -5.35 -1.42
C GLN A 576 15.51 -6.23 -2.10
N ASP A 577 14.23 -5.94 -1.88
CA ASP A 577 13.08 -6.59 -2.54
C ASP A 577 12.65 -5.88 -3.85
N ALA A 578 13.45 -4.91 -4.31
CA ALA A 578 13.21 -4.05 -5.47
C ALA A 578 12.03 -3.08 -5.34
N THR A 579 11.47 -2.88 -4.14
CA THR A 579 10.47 -1.82 -3.92
C THR A 579 11.14 -0.45 -3.87
N GLY A 580 10.49 0.53 -4.52
CA GLY A 580 10.91 1.93 -4.52
C GLY A 580 10.26 2.74 -3.41
N TRP A 581 11.02 3.63 -2.78
CA TRP A 581 10.50 4.60 -1.81
C TRP A 581 11.07 6.00 -2.02
N ASN A 582 10.19 7.00 -1.97
CA ASN A 582 10.58 8.41 -2.02
C ASN A 582 10.99 8.85 -0.61
N TYR A 583 12.29 9.04 -0.37
CA TYR A 583 12.79 9.40 0.96
C TYR A 583 12.23 10.74 1.42
N GLY A 584 11.66 10.76 2.63
CA GLY A 584 11.06 11.95 3.25
C GLY A 584 9.67 12.33 2.73
N LYS A 585 9.00 11.46 1.96
CA LYS A 585 7.66 11.73 1.43
C LYS A 585 6.67 12.17 2.51
N PHE A 586 6.00 13.30 2.25
CA PHE A 586 5.05 14.02 3.13
C PHE A 586 5.62 14.64 4.40
N ASP A 587 6.94 14.59 4.60
CA ASP A 587 7.61 15.19 5.75
C ASP A 587 7.93 16.69 5.51
N ASP A 588 8.49 17.33 6.54
CA ASP A 588 9.01 18.69 6.50
C ASP A 588 10.30 18.77 5.66
N PRO A 589 10.30 19.50 4.53
CA PRO A 589 11.47 19.58 3.65
C PRO A 589 12.65 20.35 4.24
N GLU A 590 12.48 21.08 5.35
CA GLU A 590 13.53 21.88 6.00
C GLU A 590 14.36 21.07 7.01
N LYS A 591 13.99 19.83 7.29
CA LYS A 591 14.78 18.97 8.19
C LYS A 591 16.22 18.80 7.68
N PRO A 592 17.23 18.90 8.56
CA PRO A 592 18.64 18.80 8.15
C PRO A 592 18.96 17.50 7.39
N GLU A 593 18.30 16.39 7.72
CA GLU A 593 18.49 15.09 7.07
C GLU A 593 18.09 15.06 5.58
N TYR A 594 17.38 16.07 5.07
CA TYR A 594 17.02 16.20 3.66
C TYR A 594 17.83 17.28 2.91
N ASN A 595 18.68 18.02 3.63
CA ASN A 595 19.33 19.23 3.12
C ASN A 595 20.86 19.12 3.05
N TYR A 596 21.35 17.95 2.65
CA TYR A 596 22.76 17.72 2.34
C TYR A 596 22.90 16.82 1.11
N LEU A 597 24.05 16.91 0.44
CA LEU A 597 24.39 16.07 -0.69
C LEU A 597 24.59 14.63 -0.24
N ARG A 598 23.92 13.67 -0.90
CA ARG A 598 24.08 12.24 -0.61
C ARG A 598 23.90 11.38 -1.86
N GLU A 599 24.50 10.20 -1.80
CA GLU A 599 24.23 9.12 -2.75
C GLU A 599 22.84 8.53 -2.48
N VAL A 600 22.14 8.18 -3.56
CA VAL A 600 20.77 7.65 -3.55
C VAL A 600 20.69 6.51 -4.57
N ASP A 601 19.73 5.59 -4.39
CA ASP A 601 19.63 4.42 -5.26
C ASP A 601 19.12 4.78 -6.66
N TYR A 602 18.24 5.78 -6.76
CA TYR A 602 17.82 6.40 -8.03
C TYR A 602 17.42 7.87 -7.83
N CYS A 603 17.36 8.60 -8.95
CA CYS A 603 16.87 9.97 -9.01
C CYS A 603 15.68 10.01 -9.96
N SER A 604 14.51 10.49 -9.53
CA SER A 604 13.36 10.54 -10.43
C SER A 604 13.60 11.44 -11.64
N ALA A 605 13.19 10.99 -12.83
CA ALA A 605 13.25 11.80 -14.06
C ALA A 605 12.24 12.95 -14.09
N ALA A 606 11.51 13.16 -12.99
CA ALA A 606 10.78 14.41 -12.75
C ALA A 606 11.71 15.65 -12.76
N ALA A 607 12.95 15.52 -12.26
CA ALA A 607 14.00 16.55 -12.38
C ALA A 607 15.40 15.94 -12.12
N LEU A 608 16.04 15.41 -13.16
CA LEU A 608 17.40 14.86 -13.09
C LEU A 608 18.33 15.42 -14.17
N MET A 609 19.62 15.48 -13.86
CA MET A 609 20.69 15.87 -14.78
C MET A 609 21.68 14.71 -15.00
N ILE A 610 22.08 14.50 -16.26
CA ILE A 610 23.05 13.48 -16.65
C ILE A 610 23.96 13.98 -17.78
N PRO A 611 25.27 13.65 -17.82
CA PRO A 611 26.12 13.95 -18.97
C PRO A 611 25.58 13.27 -20.24
N ARG A 612 25.45 14.01 -21.34
CA ARG A 612 24.90 13.49 -22.61
C ARG A 612 25.69 12.28 -23.12
N SER A 613 27.01 12.30 -22.97
CA SER A 613 27.87 11.17 -23.34
C SER A 613 27.60 9.92 -22.49
N LEU A 614 27.28 10.09 -21.20
CA LEU A 614 26.95 8.97 -20.32
C LEU A 614 25.59 8.39 -20.69
N PHE A 615 24.57 9.23 -20.85
CA PHE A 615 23.23 8.81 -21.28
C PHE A 615 23.28 7.98 -22.57
N ALA A 616 24.03 8.43 -23.57
CA ALA A 616 24.24 7.67 -24.80
C ALA A 616 24.99 6.34 -24.56
N SER A 617 25.98 6.31 -23.67
CA SER A 617 26.79 5.12 -23.41
C SER A 617 26.04 4.01 -22.65
N VAL A 618 25.07 4.37 -21.82
CA VAL A 618 24.24 3.42 -21.06
C VAL A 618 23.02 2.92 -21.84
N GLY A 619 22.80 3.44 -23.06
CA GLY A 619 21.71 3.00 -23.93
C GLY A 619 20.41 3.82 -23.82
N CYS A 620 20.49 5.05 -23.31
CA CYS A 620 19.33 5.94 -23.07
C CYS A 620 18.32 5.33 -22.07
N PHE A 621 17.09 5.86 -22.01
CA PHE A 621 16.00 5.20 -21.28
C PHE A 621 15.56 3.94 -22.03
N ASP A 622 15.42 2.83 -21.30
CA ASP A 622 15.12 1.54 -21.89
C ASP A 622 13.63 1.41 -22.24
N SER A 623 13.34 1.21 -23.52
CA SER A 623 11.98 1.10 -24.04
C SER A 623 11.19 -0.10 -23.51
N ARG A 624 11.84 -1.06 -22.83
CA ARG A 624 11.15 -2.16 -22.12
C ARG A 624 10.26 -1.67 -20.98
N TYR A 625 10.52 -0.48 -20.43
CA TYR A 625 9.70 0.13 -19.38
C TYR A 625 8.59 1.04 -19.93
N ALA A 626 8.33 1.00 -21.24
CA ALA A 626 7.26 1.80 -21.84
C ALA A 626 5.87 1.40 -21.27
N PRO A 627 4.96 2.36 -21.05
CA PRO A 627 5.09 3.78 -21.41
C PRO A 627 5.83 4.67 -20.39
N ALA A 628 6.03 4.20 -19.16
CA ALA A 628 6.74 4.87 -18.05
C ALA A 628 6.82 3.92 -16.82
N TYR A 629 7.50 4.37 -15.76
CA TYR A 629 7.75 3.73 -14.45
C TYR A 629 8.89 2.69 -14.43
N TYR A 630 9.84 2.89 -13.52
CA TYR A 630 11.10 2.14 -13.34
C TYR A 630 12.14 2.33 -14.46
N GLU A 631 11.95 3.37 -15.28
CA GLU A 631 12.88 3.84 -16.29
C GLU A 631 14.03 4.68 -15.72
N ASP A 632 13.76 5.37 -14.61
CA ASP A 632 14.68 6.21 -13.81
C ASP A 632 15.79 5.37 -13.16
#